data_AF-A0A9P6GZ98-F1
#
_entry.id   AF-A0A9P6GZ98-F1
#
_cell.length_a   1.000
_cell.length_b   1.000
_cell.length_c   1.000
_cell.angle_alpha   90.00
_cell.angle_beta   90.00
_cell.angle_gamma   90.00
#
_symmetry.space_group_name_H-M   'P 1'
#
loop_
_entity.id
_entity.type
_entity.pdbx_description
1 polymer ?
#
loop_
_entity_poly.entity_id
_entity_poly.type
_entity_poly.pdbx_seq_one_letter_code
_entity_poly.pdbx_strand_id
1 'polypeptide(L)'
;MLLQLYRSLNEAKHSSLRRAAILKNEMESKSHLSQIEAFLLTKYKIEGKMTLENLKEAQKVRLYSDIKGKTYHSKLFRAQEHEIAIVKASSTWLQKGNNQARSEGIFCCLQDRNIFLGQEGNVLTVVNTERQWIT
;
A
#
# COMPACT_ATOMS: atom_id res chain seq x y z
N MET A 1 12.85 14.08 1.09
CA MET A 1 13.86 15.14 0.87
C MET A 1 13.43 16.49 1.44
N LEU A 2 12.34 17.13 0.98
CA LEU A 2 11.97 18.49 1.42
C LEU A 2 11.70 18.61 2.94
N LEU A 3 10.95 17.67 3.52
CA LEU A 3 10.69 17.63 4.97
C LEU A 3 11.99 17.47 5.78
N GLN A 4 12.93 16.66 5.31
CA GLN A 4 14.22 16.45 5.98
C GLN A 4 15.07 17.73 5.92
N LEU A 5 15.07 18.43 4.78
CA LEU A 5 15.73 19.72 4.64
C LEU A 5 15.16 20.73 5.64
N TYR A 6 13.83 20.88 5.68
CA TYR A 6 13.15 21.77 6.62
C TYR A 6 13.54 21.48 8.08
N ARG A 7 13.49 20.20 8.49
CA ARG A 7 13.90 19.78 9.84
C ARG A 7 15.36 20.12 10.12
N SER A 8 16.27 19.82 9.19
CA SER A 8 17.70 20.13 9.35
C SER A 8 17.99 21.63 9.48
N LEU A 9 17.23 22.48 8.79
CA LEU A 9 17.34 23.93 8.90
C LEU A 9 16.82 24.40 10.26
N ASN A 10 15.70 23.85 10.71
CA ASN A 10 15.06 24.21 11.96
C ASN A 10 15.88 23.76 13.19
N GLU A 11 16.50 22.58 13.14
CA GLU A 11 17.38 22.04 14.19
C GLU A 11 18.65 22.89 14.35
N ALA A 12 19.27 23.30 13.23
CA ALA A 12 20.55 24.02 13.23
C ALA A 12 20.41 25.55 13.15
N LYS A 13 19.21 26.11 13.32
CA LYS A 13 18.98 27.57 13.25
C LYS A 13 19.71 28.35 14.34
N HIS A 14 19.91 27.74 15.50
CA HIS A 14 20.59 28.39 16.64
C HIS A 14 22.12 28.35 16.52
N SER A 15 22.66 27.40 15.76
CA SER A 15 24.11 27.26 15.54
C SER A 15 24.60 27.89 14.25
N SER A 16 23.72 28.19 13.29
CA SER A 16 24.09 28.76 11.99
C SER A 16 23.19 29.93 11.60
N LEU A 17 23.76 31.14 11.58
CA LEU A 17 23.10 32.36 11.10
C LEU A 17 22.57 32.22 9.67
N ARG A 18 23.34 31.54 8.79
CA ARG A 18 22.93 31.27 7.41
C ARG A 18 21.66 30.42 7.37
N ARG A 19 21.57 29.36 8.17
CA ARG A 19 20.37 28.49 8.22
C ARG A 19 19.17 29.23 8.78
N ALA A 20 19.36 30.06 9.81
CA ALA A 20 18.30 30.91 10.36
C ALA A 20 17.75 31.91 9.33
N ALA A 21 18.65 32.57 8.59
CA ALA A 21 18.27 33.52 7.54
C ALA A 21 17.49 32.84 6.40
N ILE A 22 17.92 31.66 5.97
CA ILE A 22 17.19 30.85 4.98
C ILE A 22 15.80 30.51 5.50
N LEU A 23 15.68 29.94 6.71
CA LEU A 23 14.39 29.56 7.28
C LEU A 23 13.43 30.76 7.36
N LYS A 24 13.93 31.94 7.78
CA LYS A 24 13.14 33.17 7.86
C LYS A 24 12.62 33.61 6.50
N ASN A 25 13.48 33.65 5.48
CA ASN A 25 13.10 34.04 4.12
C ASN A 25 12.06 33.07 3.51
N GLU A 26 12.20 31.77 3.78
CA GLU A 26 11.26 30.75 3.32
C GLU A 26 9.89 30.85 4.02
N MET A 27 9.88 31.26 5.30
CA MET A 27 8.65 31.53 6.05
C MET A 27 7.96 32.81 5.56
N GLU A 28 8.70 33.88 5.27
CA GLU A 28 8.17 35.13 4.74
C GLU A 28 7.57 34.95 3.34
N SER A 29 8.25 34.20 2.48
CA SER A 29 7.77 33.88 1.13
C SER A 29 6.65 32.83 1.09
N LYS A 30 6.30 32.22 2.23
CA LYS A 30 5.31 31.12 2.33
C LYS A 30 5.57 30.00 1.31
N SER A 31 6.84 29.69 1.08
CA SER A 31 7.25 28.69 0.11
C SER A 31 6.72 27.30 0.44
N HIS A 32 6.78 26.38 -0.53
CA HIS A 32 6.49 24.98 -0.29
C HIS A 32 7.36 24.34 0.80
N LEU A 33 8.59 24.85 1.00
CA LEU A 33 9.49 24.36 2.04
C LEU A 33 8.97 24.72 3.44
N SER A 34 8.50 25.96 3.65
CA SER A 34 7.97 26.39 4.95
C SER A 34 6.60 25.77 5.26
N GLN A 35 5.80 25.50 4.22
CA GLN A 35 4.46 24.92 4.37
C GLN A 35 4.43 23.38 4.38
N ILE A 36 5.58 22.70 4.23
CA ILE A 36 5.62 21.25 4.03
C ILE A 36 4.98 20.48 5.19
N GLU A 37 5.16 20.91 6.43
CA GLU A 37 4.59 20.21 7.59
C GLU A 37 3.06 20.33 7.62
N ALA A 38 2.53 21.53 7.43
CA ALA A 38 1.09 21.77 7.38
C ALA A 38 0.43 21.03 6.21
N PHE A 39 1.08 21.01 5.05
CA PHE A 39 0.63 20.26 3.88
C PHE A 39 0.52 18.76 4.17
N LEU A 40 1.54 18.16 4.79
CA LEU A 40 1.54 16.73 5.08
C LEU A 40 0.49 16.35 6.14
N LEU A 41 0.35 17.14 7.20
CA LEU A 41 -0.70 16.95 8.22
C LEU A 41 -2.09 16.96 7.58
N THR A 42 -2.36 17.93 6.70
CA THR A 42 -3.64 18.06 5.99
C THR A 42 -3.85 16.91 4.98
N LYS A 43 -2.83 16.60 4.19
CA LYS A 43 -2.91 15.60 3.11
C LYS A 43 -3.15 14.19 3.62
N TYR A 44 -2.61 13.85 4.79
CA TYR A 44 -2.71 12.53 5.40
C TYR A 44 -3.62 12.49 6.63
N LYS A 45 -4.29 13.61 6.97
CA LYS A 45 -5.19 13.74 8.12
C LYS A 45 -4.55 13.24 9.42
N ILE A 46 -3.29 13.61 9.64
CA ILE A 46 -2.55 13.21 10.84
C ILE A 46 -2.89 14.22 11.95
N GLU A 47 -3.45 13.74 13.06
CA GLU A 47 -3.75 14.57 14.23
C GLU A 47 -2.53 14.66 15.17
N GLY A 48 -2.20 15.86 15.62
CA GLY A 48 -1.10 16.11 16.56
C GLY A 48 0.28 16.18 15.90
N LYS A 49 1.29 15.62 16.58
CA LYS A 49 2.71 15.74 16.17
C LYS A 49 3.04 14.76 15.04
N MET A 50 3.52 15.28 13.91
CA MET A 50 4.00 14.46 12.80
C MET A 50 5.36 13.80 13.13
N THR A 51 5.37 12.47 13.28
CA THR A 51 6.58 11.65 13.37
C THR A 51 6.93 11.08 11.99
N LEU A 52 8.12 10.49 11.82
CA LEU A 52 8.43 9.85 10.54
C LEU A 52 7.62 8.56 10.34
N GLU A 53 7.39 7.82 11.43
CA GLU A 53 6.69 6.54 11.40
C GLU A 53 5.20 6.72 11.13
N ASN A 54 4.52 7.67 11.79
CA ASN A 54 3.10 7.93 11.52
C ASN A 54 2.86 8.42 10.08
N LEU A 55 3.79 9.19 9.51
CA LEU A 55 3.71 9.65 8.13
C LEU A 55 3.85 8.48 7.15
N LYS A 56 4.81 7.58 7.37
CA LYS A 56 4.98 6.37 6.54
C LYS A 56 3.74 5.49 6.60
N GLU A 57 3.17 5.31 7.78
CA GLU A 57 1.97 4.51 7.97
C GLU A 57 0.75 5.13 7.28
N ALA A 58 0.51 6.44 7.46
CA ALA A 58 -0.59 7.13 6.79
C ALA A 58 -0.43 7.13 5.25
N GLN A 59 0.81 7.27 4.75
CA GLN A 59 1.12 7.11 3.34
C GLN A 59 0.79 5.71 2.83
N LYS A 60 1.18 4.69 3.58
CA LYS A 60 0.92 3.28 3.27
C LYS A 60 -0.59 3.01 3.22
N VAL A 61 -1.35 3.45 4.22
CA VAL A 61 -2.81 3.29 4.28
C VAL A 61 -3.47 3.92 3.06
N ARG A 62 -3.13 5.16 2.74
CA ARG A 62 -3.68 5.85 1.56
C ARG A 62 -3.33 5.15 0.25
N LEU A 63 -2.08 4.71 0.11
CA LEU A 63 -1.65 3.98 -1.08
C LEU A 63 -2.48 2.69 -1.25
N TYR A 64 -2.68 1.93 -0.17
CA TYR A 64 -3.48 0.71 -0.24
C TYR A 64 -4.96 0.98 -0.52
N SER A 65 -5.55 2.05 0.02
CA SER A 65 -6.93 2.43 -0.35
C SER A 65 -7.06 2.78 -1.82
N ASP A 66 -6.09 3.54 -2.36
CA ASP A 66 -6.07 3.95 -3.76
C ASP A 66 -5.90 2.74 -4.70
N ILE A 67 -5.04 1.78 -4.32
CA ILE A 67 -4.87 0.52 -5.06
C ILE A 67 -6.14 -0.33 -4.95
N LYS A 68 -6.74 -0.47 -3.76
CA LYS A 68 -7.99 -1.23 -3.56
C LYS A 68 -9.16 -0.66 -4.37
N GLY A 69 -9.15 0.64 -4.67
CA GLY A 69 -10.14 1.27 -5.54
C GLY A 69 -10.01 0.92 -7.04
N LYS A 70 -8.90 0.33 -7.49
CA LYS A 70 -8.70 -0.03 -8.91
C LYS A 70 -9.40 -1.35 -9.25
N THR A 71 -10.11 -1.40 -10.37
CA THR A 71 -11.00 -2.52 -10.78
C THR A 71 -10.40 -3.92 -10.64
N TYR A 72 -9.18 -4.15 -11.14
CA TYR A 72 -8.56 -5.49 -11.04
C TYR A 72 -7.95 -5.77 -9.67
N HIS A 73 -7.44 -4.73 -9.00
CA HIS A 73 -6.82 -4.89 -7.69
C HIS A 73 -7.87 -5.12 -6.61
N SER A 74 -9.07 -4.52 -6.74
CA SER A 74 -10.19 -4.79 -5.83
C SER A 74 -10.57 -6.28 -5.85
N LYS A 75 -10.57 -6.92 -7.02
CA LYS A 75 -10.78 -8.38 -7.16
C LYS A 75 -9.71 -9.19 -6.44
N LEU A 76 -8.44 -8.79 -6.54
CA LEU A 76 -7.34 -9.43 -5.81
C LEU A 76 -7.48 -9.27 -4.29
N PHE A 77 -7.82 -8.06 -3.80
CA PHE A 77 -8.03 -7.84 -2.37
C PHE A 77 -9.20 -8.67 -1.85
N ARG A 78 -10.30 -8.79 -2.61
CA ARG A 78 -11.44 -9.65 -2.25
C ARG A 78 -11.04 -11.12 -2.20
N ALA A 79 -10.25 -11.58 -3.17
CA ALA A 79 -9.73 -12.95 -3.18
C ALA A 79 -8.80 -13.20 -1.97
N GLN A 80 -7.96 -12.23 -1.62
CA GLN A 80 -7.07 -12.29 -0.46
C GLN A 80 -7.85 -12.33 0.88
N GLU A 81 -8.96 -11.60 0.97
CA GLU A 81 -9.83 -11.59 2.16
C GLU A 81 -10.58 -12.91 2.35
N HIS A 82 -10.57 -13.83 1.38
CA HIS A 82 -11.26 -15.11 1.48
C HIS A 82 -10.51 -16.13 2.36
N GLU A 83 -11.26 -16.94 3.11
CA GLU A 83 -10.74 -17.92 4.08
C GLU A 83 -9.75 -18.94 3.48
N ILE A 84 -9.96 -19.32 2.22
CA ILE A 84 -9.14 -20.31 1.50
C ILE A 84 -7.81 -19.70 0.99
N ALA A 85 -7.71 -18.37 0.86
CA ALA A 85 -6.56 -17.73 0.24
C ALA A 85 -5.38 -17.62 1.23
N ILE A 86 -4.38 -18.50 1.06
CA ILE A 86 -3.17 -18.49 1.89
C ILE A 86 -2.02 -17.84 1.11
N VAL A 87 -1.86 -16.51 1.25
CA VAL A 87 -0.81 -15.72 0.56
C VAL A 87 0.60 -16.28 0.78
N LYS A 88 0.91 -16.75 2.00
CA LYS A 88 2.24 -17.33 2.30
C LYS A 88 2.47 -18.68 1.63
N ALA A 89 1.41 -19.43 1.34
CA ALA A 89 1.50 -20.76 0.77
C ALA A 89 1.42 -20.75 -0.76
N SER A 90 1.03 -19.63 -1.39
CA SER A 90 0.99 -19.52 -2.84
C SER A 90 2.37 -19.71 -3.49
N SER A 91 3.46 -19.40 -2.77
CA SER A 91 4.82 -19.70 -3.23
C SER A 91 5.28 -21.13 -2.93
N THR A 92 4.59 -21.86 -2.05
CA THR A 92 4.94 -23.25 -1.71
C THR A 92 4.73 -24.18 -2.91
N TRP A 93 3.73 -23.89 -3.75
CA TRP A 93 3.56 -24.58 -5.04
C TRP A 93 4.83 -24.54 -5.90
N LEU A 94 5.47 -23.36 -6.03
CA LEU A 94 6.69 -23.19 -6.82
C LEU A 94 7.90 -23.93 -6.21
N GLN A 95 7.91 -24.09 -4.89
CA GLN A 95 9.01 -24.75 -4.16
C GLN A 95 8.88 -26.28 -4.15
N LYS A 96 7.66 -26.81 -4.22
CA LYS A 96 7.38 -28.25 -4.18
C LYS A 96 6.76 -28.68 -5.50
N GLY A 97 7.52 -29.36 -6.36
CA GLY A 97 7.05 -29.76 -7.69
C GLY A 97 5.96 -30.84 -7.71
N ASN A 98 5.73 -31.55 -6.59
CA ASN A 98 4.71 -32.60 -6.49
C ASN A 98 3.75 -32.29 -5.33
N ASN A 99 2.71 -31.50 -5.60
CA ASN A 99 1.63 -31.23 -4.67
C ASN A 99 0.38 -32.03 -5.06
N GLN A 100 -0.45 -32.36 -4.08
CA GLN A 100 -1.78 -32.89 -4.37
C GLN A 100 -2.61 -31.82 -5.08
N ALA A 101 -3.47 -32.22 -6.03
CA ALA A 101 -4.31 -31.30 -6.81
C ALA A 101 -5.15 -30.35 -5.94
N ARG A 102 -5.64 -30.83 -4.79
CA ARG A 102 -6.37 -30.00 -3.82
C ARG A 102 -5.49 -28.90 -3.23
N SER A 103 -4.26 -29.23 -2.84
CA SER A 103 -3.29 -28.27 -2.28
C SER A 103 -2.83 -27.28 -3.34
N GLU A 104 -2.61 -27.74 -4.58
CA GLU A 104 -2.31 -26.88 -5.72
C GLU A 104 -3.43 -25.85 -5.98
N GLY A 105 -4.69 -26.28 -5.99
CA GLY A 105 -5.84 -25.36 -6.16
C GLY A 105 -5.89 -24.27 -5.08
N ILE A 106 -5.56 -24.62 -3.83
CA ILE A 106 -5.49 -23.66 -2.72
C ILE A 106 -4.30 -22.69 -2.90
N PHE A 107 -3.13 -23.19 -3.30
CA PHE A 107 -1.93 -22.36 -3.48
C PHE A 107 -2.04 -21.42 -4.69
N CYS A 108 -2.65 -21.88 -5.78
CA CYS A 108 -2.84 -21.10 -7.01
C CYS A 108 -4.06 -20.17 -6.96
N CYS A 109 -4.87 -20.22 -5.90
CA CYS A 109 -6.11 -19.45 -5.76
C CYS A 109 -5.94 -17.93 -5.97
N LEU A 110 -4.77 -17.35 -5.69
CA LEU A 110 -4.46 -15.92 -5.92
C LEU A 110 -3.74 -15.65 -7.24
N GLN A 111 -3.22 -16.70 -7.89
CA GLN A 111 -2.48 -16.63 -9.15
C GLN A 111 -3.36 -16.97 -10.36
N ASP A 112 -4.53 -17.55 -10.12
CA ASP A 112 -5.46 -17.92 -11.18
C ASP A 112 -5.98 -16.68 -11.92
N ARG A 113 -5.84 -16.68 -13.25
CA ARG A 113 -6.35 -15.62 -14.13
C ARG A 113 -7.88 -15.55 -14.08
N ASN A 114 -8.55 -16.63 -13.67
CA ASN A 114 -10.00 -16.68 -13.49
C ASN A 114 -10.50 -15.67 -12.45
N ILE A 115 -9.67 -15.25 -11.49
CA ILE A 115 -10.02 -14.19 -10.51
C ILE A 115 -10.43 -12.90 -11.21
N PHE A 116 -9.81 -12.58 -12.36
CA PHE A 116 -10.05 -11.34 -13.08
C PHE A 116 -11.20 -11.43 -14.07
N LEU A 117 -11.45 -12.63 -14.63
CA LEU A 117 -12.41 -12.86 -15.71
C LEU A 117 -13.73 -13.49 -15.24
N GLY A 118 -13.82 -13.97 -14.00
CA GLY A 118 -15.05 -14.46 -13.41
C GLY A 118 -16.09 -13.36 -13.15
N GLN A 119 -17.37 -13.72 -13.26
CA GLN A 119 -18.50 -12.86 -12.89
C GLN A 119 -18.46 -12.49 -11.40
N GLU A 120 -19.02 -11.34 -11.04
CA GLU A 120 -19.08 -10.89 -9.64
C GLU A 120 -19.82 -11.94 -8.77
N GLY A 121 -19.14 -12.46 -7.75
CA GLY A 121 -19.68 -13.47 -6.84
C GLY A 121 -19.20 -14.91 -7.08
N ASN A 122 -18.55 -15.20 -8.22
CA ASN A 122 -18.14 -16.56 -8.61
C ASN A 122 -16.63 -16.86 -8.43
N VAL A 123 -15.90 -16.01 -7.71
CA VAL A 123 -14.42 -16.10 -7.64
C VAL A 123 -13.93 -17.47 -7.13
N LEU A 124 -14.78 -18.23 -6.43
CA LEU A 124 -14.36 -19.44 -5.71
C LEU A 124 -15.28 -20.66 -5.87
N THR A 125 -16.42 -20.52 -6.56
CA THR A 125 -17.26 -21.68 -6.90
C THR A 125 -16.51 -22.66 -7.83
N VAL A 126 -15.60 -22.15 -8.66
CA VAL A 126 -14.81 -22.95 -9.61
C VAL A 126 -13.83 -23.92 -8.92
N VAL A 127 -13.44 -23.69 -7.67
CA VAL A 127 -12.52 -24.60 -6.95
C VAL A 127 -13.28 -25.77 -6.31
N ASN A 128 -14.60 -25.65 -6.11
CA ASN A 128 -15.41 -26.63 -5.38
C ASN A 128 -16.49 -27.32 -6.23
N THR A 129 -16.78 -26.82 -7.43
CA THR A 129 -17.50 -27.62 -8.44
C THR A 129 -16.49 -28.35 -9.29
N GLU A 130 -16.55 -29.68 -9.22
CA GLU A 130 -15.97 -30.58 -10.20
C GLU A 130 -16.01 -29.95 -11.60
N ARG A 131 -14.87 -29.97 -12.29
CA ARG A 131 -14.72 -29.62 -13.70
C ARG A 131 -15.91 -30.13 -14.52
N GLN A 132 -16.93 -29.30 -14.72
CA GLN A 132 -17.79 -29.40 -15.89
C GLN A 132 -16.98 -28.81 -17.04
N TRP A 133 -16.16 -29.66 -17.64
CA TRP A 133 -15.62 -29.40 -18.96
C TRP A 133 -16.81 -29.24 -19.91
N ILE A 134 -16.94 -28.07 -20.51
CA ILE A 134 -17.74 -27.90 -21.71
C ILE A 134 -16.95 -28.58 -22.83
N THR A 135 -17.50 -29.73 -23.27
CA THR A 135 -17.17 -30.59 -24.42
C THR A 135 -15.76 -31.15 -24.53
#